data_AF-A0A2L2YXI6-F1
#
_entry.id   AF-A0A2L2YXI6-F1
#
_cell.length_a   1.000
_cell.length_b   1.000
_cell.length_c   1.000
_cell.angle_alpha   90.00
_cell.angle_beta   90.00
_cell.angle_gamma   90.00
#
_symmetry.space_group_name_H-M   'P 1'
#
loop_
_entity.id
_entity.type
_entity.pdbx_description
1 polymer ?
#
loop_
_entity_poly.entity_id
_entity_poly.type
_entity_poly.pdbx_seq_one_letter_code
_entity_poly.pdbx_strand_id
1 'polypeptide(L)'
;LPLLKGQTLSLGKDKPFAIRSELGWIIGGRANSDGQNSLHVNHIQLESDLLINKFWELDSVPCVKPLTSLEEACEDHFVKTHSRDENGRYTVRLPFHTSPTRLGNSKQTAIRR
;
A
#
# COMPACT_ATOMS: atom_id res chain seq x y z
N LEU A 1 -1.09 -3.01 22.00
CA LEU A 1 -2.15 -3.23 23.01
C LEU A 1 -2.20 -4.73 23.32
N PRO A 2 -1.96 -5.17 24.56
CA PRO A 2 -2.13 -6.58 24.90
C PRO A 2 -3.62 -6.94 24.77
N LEU A 3 -3.93 -7.88 23.88
CA LEU A 3 -5.31 -8.27 23.58
C LEU A 3 -5.99 -9.03 24.73
N LEU A 4 -5.21 -9.61 25.65
CA LEU A 4 -5.70 -10.37 26.78
C LEU A 4 -5.81 -9.46 28.01
N LYS A 5 -6.97 -9.49 28.67
CA LYS A 5 -7.28 -8.68 29.86
C LYS A 5 -6.94 -9.38 31.18
N GLY A 6 -6.34 -10.57 31.15
CA GLY A 6 -5.86 -11.31 32.32
C GLY A 6 -6.95 -12.04 33.16
N GLN A 7 -8.23 -11.69 33.02
CA GLN A 7 -9.32 -12.40 33.70
C GLN A 7 -9.52 -13.80 33.09
N THR A 8 -9.43 -14.83 33.93
CA THR A 8 -9.64 -16.23 33.53
C THR A 8 -10.72 -16.87 34.39
N LEU A 9 -11.67 -17.55 33.76
CA LEU A 9 -12.68 -18.40 34.40
C LEU A 9 -12.33 -19.86 34.10
N SER A 10 -12.13 -20.68 35.14
CA SER A 10 -11.82 -22.10 35.01
C SER A 10 -12.92 -22.95 35.62
N LEU A 11 -13.38 -23.97 34.90
CA LEU A 11 -14.38 -24.93 35.37
C LEU A 11 -13.76 -26.09 36.17
N GLY A 12 -12.44 -26.11 36.36
CA GLY A 12 -11.70 -27.15 37.06
C GLY A 12 -10.81 -28.01 36.15
N LYS A 13 -10.18 -29.04 36.72
CA LYS A 13 -9.24 -29.92 36.00
C LYS A 13 -9.95 -30.68 34.87
N ASP A 14 -9.32 -30.75 33.70
CA ASP A 14 -9.85 -31.39 32.47
C ASP A 14 -11.18 -30.82 31.93
N LYS A 15 -11.55 -29.59 32.33
CA LYS A 15 -12.72 -28.87 31.81
C LYS A 15 -12.31 -27.65 30.98
N PRO A 16 -13.23 -27.07 30.18
CA PRO A 16 -12.96 -25.83 29.46
C PRO A 16 -12.65 -24.67 30.41
N PHE A 17 -11.96 -23.67 29.88
CA PHE A 17 -11.71 -22.39 30.54
C PHE A 17 -12.03 -21.25 29.57
N ALA A 18 -12.24 -20.05 30.12
CA ALA A 18 -12.47 -18.83 29.37
C ALA A 18 -11.48 -17.74 29.77
N ILE A 19 -10.89 -17.05 28.80
CA ILE A 19 -10.00 -15.90 29.03
C ILE A 19 -10.63 -14.66 28.43
N ARG A 20 -10.64 -13.55 29.18
CA ARG A 20 -11.15 -12.27 28.69
C ARG A 20 -10.14 -11.61 27.76
N SER A 21 -10.60 -11.19 26.60
CA SER A 21 -9.88 -10.36 25.63
C SER A 21 -10.64 -9.05 25.34
N GLU A 22 -9.98 -8.11 24.65
CA GLU A 22 -10.63 -6.89 24.13
C GLU A 22 -11.81 -7.21 23.19
N LEU A 23 -11.76 -8.35 22.50
CA LEU A 23 -12.76 -8.76 21.51
C LEU A 23 -13.83 -9.69 22.08
N GLY A 24 -13.82 -9.98 23.39
CA GLY A 24 -14.74 -10.91 24.03
C GLY A 24 -14.06 -12.04 24.79
N TRP A 25 -14.74 -13.16 24.97
CA TRP A 25 -14.22 -14.34 25.69
C TRP A 25 -13.62 -15.35 24.73
N ILE A 26 -12.39 -15.77 25.01
CA ILE A 26 -11.71 -16.88 24.32
C ILE A 26 -11.96 -18.14 25.14
N ILE A 27 -12.58 -19.15 24.55
CA ILE A 27 -12.83 -20.45 25.19
C ILE A 27 -11.75 -21.43 24.75
N GLY A 28 -11.15 -22.15 25.70
CA GLY A 28 -10.13 -23.16 25.44
C GLY A 28 -10.23 -24.35 26.39
N GLY A 29 -9.47 -25.41 26.10
CA GLY A 29 -9.45 -26.64 26.91
C GLY A 29 -10.30 -27.77 26.34
N ARG A 30 -10.32 -28.90 27.05
CA ARG A 30 -11.01 -30.11 26.61
C ARG A 30 -12.52 -29.92 26.77
N ALA A 31 -13.26 -30.10 25.69
CA ALA A 31 -14.72 -30.21 25.69
C ALA A 31 -15.08 -31.65 25.29
N ASN A 32 -16.12 -32.22 25.92
CA ASN A 32 -16.65 -33.51 25.50
C ASN A 32 -17.36 -33.30 24.15
N SER A 33 -16.77 -33.76 23.06
CA SER A 33 -17.39 -33.74 21.73
C SER A 33 -17.94 -35.12 21.41
N ASP A 34 -19.27 -35.26 21.50
CA ASP A 34 -19.98 -36.45 21.06
C ASP A 34 -20.20 -36.34 19.54
N GLY A 35 -19.20 -36.72 18.74
CA GLY A 35 -19.30 -36.81 17.28
C GLY A 35 -18.53 -35.75 16.47
N GLN A 36 -17.83 -36.26 15.45
CA GLN A 36 -17.17 -35.61 14.30
C GLN A 36 -16.22 -34.42 14.58
N ASN A 37 -14.95 -34.64 14.25
CA ASN A 37 -13.88 -33.65 14.32
C ASN A 37 -14.04 -32.61 13.19
N SER A 38 -14.77 -31.52 13.45
CA SER A 38 -14.97 -30.45 12.47
C SER A 38 -13.87 -29.37 12.58
N LEU A 39 -13.12 -29.15 11.49
CA LEU A 39 -12.19 -28.03 11.39
C LEU A 39 -12.95 -26.78 10.90
N HIS A 40 -13.00 -25.74 11.74
CA HIS A 40 -13.54 -24.44 11.36
C HIS A 40 -12.39 -23.47 11.11
N VAL A 41 -12.34 -22.92 9.90
CA VAL A 41 -11.36 -21.89 9.52
C VAL A 41 -12.12 -20.57 9.36
N ASN A 42 -11.75 -19.57 10.17
CA ASN A 42 -12.22 -18.21 9.96
C ASN A 42 -11.32 -17.54 8.91
N HIS A 43 -11.88 -17.25 7.75
CA HIS A 43 -11.19 -16.47 6.72
C HIS A 43 -11.57 -15.00 6.85
N ILE A 44 -10.59 -14.13 7.08
CA ILE A 44 -10.78 -12.69 7.00
C ILE A 44 -10.34 -12.27 5.59
N GLN A 45 -11.31 -11.97 4.73
CA GLN A 45 -11.01 -11.35 3.44
C GLN A 45 -10.95 -9.83 3.64
N LEU A 46 -9.75 -9.28 3.57
CA LEU A 46 -9.57 -7.84 3.46
C LEU A 46 -9.84 -7.43 2.01
N GLU A 47 -10.71 -6.45 1.78
CA GLU A 47 -10.78 -5.77 0.49
C GLU A 47 -9.48 -4.98 0.28
N SER A 48 -8.52 -5.60 -0.39
CA SER A 48 -7.20 -5.04 -0.64
C SER A 48 -7.30 -3.70 -1.37
N ASP A 49 -8.24 -3.59 -2.30
CA ASP A 49 -8.44 -2.38 -3.12
C ASP A 49 -8.82 -1.17 -2.27
N LEU A 50 -9.71 -1.33 -1.29
CA LEU A 50 -10.10 -0.25 -0.39
C LEU A 50 -8.92 0.21 0.48
N LEU A 51 -8.11 -0.74 0.96
CA LEU A 51 -6.94 -0.43 1.80
C LEU A 51 -5.85 0.29 0.98
N ILE A 52 -5.60 -0.18 -0.24
CA ILE A 52 -4.64 0.41 -1.17
C ILE A 52 -5.09 1.82 -1.57
N ASN A 53 -6.37 2.01 -1.88
CA ASN A 53 -6.91 3.33 -2.21
C ASN A 53 -6.74 4.31 -1.04
N LYS A 54 -7.10 3.91 0.18
CA LYS A 54 -6.90 4.74 1.39
C LYS A 54 -5.44 5.06 1.66
N PHE A 55 -4.55 4.12 1.39
CA PHE A 55 -3.11 4.34 1.53
C PHE A 55 -2.64 5.46 0.60
N TRP A 56 -3.04 5.41 -0.68
CA TRP A 56 -2.67 6.45 -1.65
C TRP A 56 -3.32 7.80 -1.38
N GLU A 57 -4.56 7.83 -0.88
CA GLU A 57 -5.20 9.07 -0.45
C GLU A 57 -4.41 9.77 0.67
N LEU A 58 -3.93 9.01 1.66
CA LEU A 58 -3.16 9.55 2.79
C LEU A 58 -1.77 10.05 2.38
N ASP A 59 -1.13 9.41 1.39
CA ASP A 59 0.19 9.82 0.88
C ASP A 59 0.09 10.96 -0.15
N SER A 60 -1.11 11.19 -0.70
CA SER A 60 -1.34 12.29 -1.63
C SER A 60 -1.33 13.64 -0.92
N VAL A 61 -0.52 14.58 -1.41
CA VAL A 61 -0.59 15.98 -0.99
C VAL A 61 -1.69 16.67 -1.80
N PRO A 62 -2.74 17.22 -1.18
CA PRO A 62 -3.77 17.95 -1.92
C PRO A 62 -3.13 19.10 -2.71
N CYS A 63 -3.30 19.12 -4.03
CA CYS A 63 -2.84 20.23 -4.85
C CYS A 63 -3.82 21.41 -4.69
N VAL A 64 -3.62 22.21 -3.64
CA VAL A 64 -4.48 23.36 -3.30
C VAL A 64 -4.07 24.64 -4.03
N LYS A 65 -2.99 24.60 -4.83
CA LYS A 65 -2.41 25.80 -5.45
C LYS A 65 -2.54 25.74 -6.98
N PRO A 66 -2.85 26.87 -7.63
CA PRO A 66 -2.77 26.95 -9.08
C PRO A 66 -1.33 26.65 -9.53
N LEU A 67 -1.20 25.96 -10.66
CA LEU A 67 0.09 25.65 -11.25
C LEU A 67 0.84 26.96 -11.56
N THR A 68 2.15 26.92 -11.36
CA THR A 68 3.05 27.96 -11.86
C THR A 68 3.15 27.85 -13.39
N SER A 69 3.54 28.94 -14.06
CA SER A 69 3.75 28.92 -15.52
C SER A 69 4.79 27.89 -15.98
N LEU A 70 5.76 27.57 -15.13
CA LEU A 70 6.75 26.53 -15.40
C LEU A 70 6.12 25.12 -15.32
N GLU A 71 5.28 24.88 -14.33
CA GLU A 71 4.55 23.61 -14.18
C GLU A 71 3.57 23.41 -15.33
N GLU A 72 2.82 24.44 -15.72
CA GLU A 72 1.96 24.40 -16.91
C GLU A 72 2.76 24.08 -18.18
N ALA A 73 3.91 24.74 -18.39
CA ALA A 73 4.76 24.47 -19.54
C ALA A 73 5.34 23.04 -19.54
N CYS A 74 5.66 22.48 -18.37
CA CYS A 74 6.09 21.10 -18.21
C CYS A 74 4.97 20.12 -18.54
N GLU A 75 3.76 20.36 -18.04
CA GLU A 75 2.57 19.53 -18.33
C GLU A 75 2.26 19.56 -19.83
N ASP A 76 2.22 20.75 -20.43
CA ASP A 76 2.04 20.94 -21.86
C ASP A 76 3.09 20.18 -22.68
N HIS A 77 4.35 20.21 -22.26
CA HIS A 77 5.43 19.47 -22.92
C HIS A 77 5.21 17.97 -22.82
N PHE A 78 4.85 17.46 -21.65
CA PHE A 78 4.56 16.06 -21.44
C PHE A 78 3.39 15.62 -22.33
N VAL A 79 2.26 16.32 -22.29
CA VAL A 79 1.08 16.02 -23.12
C VAL A 79 1.45 15.98 -24.61
N LYS A 80 2.24 16.94 -25.10
CA LYS A 80 2.63 17.03 -26.52
C LYS A 80 3.66 15.98 -26.96
N THR A 81 4.44 15.42 -26.03
CA THR A 81 5.62 14.59 -26.39
C THR A 81 5.59 13.17 -25.83
N HIS A 82 4.69 12.88 -24.89
CA HIS A 82 4.47 11.52 -24.42
C HIS A 82 3.72 10.70 -25.49
N SER A 83 4.12 9.45 -25.64
CA SER A 83 3.41 8.50 -26.49
C SER A 83 3.63 7.08 -25.97
N ARG A 84 2.82 6.14 -26.44
CA ARG A 84 2.96 4.71 -26.14
C ARG A 84 3.18 3.97 -27.47
N ASP A 85 4.25 3.19 -27.53
CA ASP A 85 4.55 2.40 -28.73
C ASP A 85 3.67 1.15 -28.84
N GLU A 86 3.76 0.44 -29.97
CA GLU A 86 3.00 -0.78 -30.25
C GLU A 86 3.33 -1.93 -29.27
N ASN A 87 4.52 -1.90 -28.65
CA ASN A 87 4.95 -2.85 -27.63
C ASN A 87 4.48 -2.45 -26.22
N GLY A 88 3.74 -1.34 -26.10
CA GLY A 88 3.22 -0.83 -24.85
C GLY A 88 4.23 -0.08 -23.98
N ARG A 89 5.38 0.32 -24.50
CA ARG A 89 6.37 1.15 -23.79
C ARG A 89 6.03 2.62 -23.90
N TYR A 90 6.19 3.34 -22.79
CA TYR A 90 6.05 4.79 -22.79
C TYR A 90 7.33 5.45 -23.31
N THR A 91 7.17 6.33 -24.29
CA THR A 91 8.21 7.22 -24.77
C THR A 91 7.90 8.62 -24.27
N VAL A 92 8.81 9.20 -23.50
CA VAL A 92 8.68 10.55 -22.93
C VAL A 92 9.86 11.41 -23.35
N ARG A 93 9.61 12.67 -23.68
CA ARG A 93 10.68 13.63 -23.95
C ARG A 93 10.96 14.45 -22.69
N LEU A 94 12.23 14.56 -22.34
CA LEU A 94 12.64 15.38 -21.20
C LEU A 94 12.55 16.86 -21.58
N PRO A 95 11.81 17.69 -20.81
CA PRO A 95 11.81 19.12 -21.01
C PRO A 95 13.17 19.71 -20.63
N PHE A 96 13.59 20.73 -21.35
CA PHE A 96 14.80 21.49 -21.02
C PHE A 96 14.42 22.86 -20.48
N HIS A 97 14.96 23.22 -19.31
CA HIS A 97 14.76 24.55 -18.71
C HIS A 97 15.41 25.66 -19.55
N THR A 98 16.49 25.36 -20.26
CA THR A 98 17.15 26.28 -21.20
C THR A 98 17.50 25.57 -22.49
N SER A 99 17.74 26.31 -23.57
CA SER A 99 18.04 25.72 -24.88
C SER A 99 19.11 24.61 -24.76
N PRO A 100 18.86 23.41 -25.31
CA PRO A 100 19.83 22.31 -25.32
C PRO A 100 21.18 22.68 -25.94
N THR A 101 21.20 23.71 -26.78
CA THR A 101 22.43 24.24 -27.38
C THR A 101 23.43 24.80 -26.35
N ARG A 102 23.00 25.04 -25.10
CA ARG A 102 23.86 25.49 -23.99
C ARG A 102 24.58 24.36 -23.25
N LEU A 103 24.37 23.09 -23.62
CA LEU A 103 24.99 21.92 -22.97
C LEU A 103 26.51 21.78 -23.20
N GLY A 104 27.10 22.65 -24.03
CA GLY A 104 28.55 22.73 -24.27
C GLY A 104 29.16 21.42 -24.77
N ASN A 105 30.44 21.19 -24.46
CA ASN A 105 31.20 20.01 -24.91
C ASN A 105 31.05 18.78 -23.99
N SER A 106 30.00 18.73 -23.16
CA SER A 106 29.78 17.63 -22.20
C SER A 106 29.80 16.25 -22.87
N LYS A 107 29.22 16.14 -24.08
CA LYS A 107 29.25 14.92 -24.90
C LYS A 107 30.66 14.48 -25.26
N GLN A 108 31.53 15.39 -25.71
CA GLN A 108 32.91 15.06 -26.08
C GLN A 108 33.70 14.60 -24.86
N THR A 109 33.50 15.23 -23.70
CA THR A 109 34.14 14.82 -22.44
C THR A 109 33.69 13.43 -21.99
N ALA A 110 32.39 13.10 -22.14
CA ALA A 110 31.85 11.79 -21.75
C ALA A 110 32.36 10.64 -22.63
N ILE A 111 32.51 10.87 -23.94
CA ILE A 111 33.03 9.85 -24.88
C ILE A 111 34.51 9.54 -24.63
N ARG A 112 35.25 10.47 -24.03
CA ARG A 112 36.70 10.36 -23.81
C ARG A 112 37.07 9.69 -22.49
N ARG A 113 36.08 9.32 -21.66
CA ARG A 113 36.24 8.50 -20.44
C ARG A 113 36.00 7.03 -20.76
#